data_AF-X1NBU4-F1
#
_entry.id   AF-X1NBU4-F1
#
_cell.length_a   1.000
_cell.length_b   1.000
_cell.length_c   1.000
_cell.angle_alpha   90.00
_cell.angle_beta   90.00
_cell.angle_gamma   90.00
#
_symmetry.space_group_name_H-M   'P 1'
#
loop_
_entity.id
_entity.type
_entity.pdbx_description
1 polymer ?
#
loop_
_entity_poly.entity_id
_entity_poly.type
_entity_poly.pdbx_seq_one_letter_code
_entity_poly.pdbx_strand_id
1 'polypeptide(L)'
;MQDRLYTQGKLRLDTSRLYIRNAMLSLDEQTQLSQERLKKLLDKYRPSVVLTFGASAFMIALLASGETPQKLYKTTKLLGEQFRSRIEKYDEHKINIISLLHVSIARGKFLEGHRDFVGPYGSMPPNYFDYVGTKLADLLLAKLHDKPIWI
;
A
#
# COMPACT_ATOMS: atom_id res chain seq x y z
N MET A 1 -13.07 -0.18 6.80
CA MET A 1 -12.02 -1.22 6.99
C MET A 1 -12.03 -1.77 8.41
N GLN A 2 -11.68 -0.96 9.43
CA GLN A 2 -11.59 -1.41 10.83
C GLN A 2 -12.89 -2.03 11.37
N ASP A 3 -14.04 -1.41 11.09
CA ASP A 3 -15.35 -1.94 11.50
C ASP A 3 -15.62 -3.31 10.89
N ARG A 4 -15.21 -3.52 9.64
CA ARG A 4 -15.38 -4.79 8.94
C ARG A 4 -14.49 -5.88 9.53
N LEU A 5 -13.23 -5.56 9.83
CA LEU A 5 -12.31 -6.48 10.52
C LEU A 5 -12.86 -6.91 11.88
N TYR A 6 -13.39 -5.95 12.65
CA TYR A 6 -13.95 -6.23 13.96
C TYR A 6 -15.25 -7.04 13.88
N THR A 7 -16.15 -6.68 12.98
CA THR A 7 -17.46 -7.32 12.87
C THR A 7 -17.33 -8.75 12.34
N GLN A 8 -16.45 -8.97 11.35
CA GLN A 8 -16.34 -10.25 10.64
C GLN A 8 -15.27 -11.19 11.22
N GLY A 9 -14.13 -10.66 11.66
CA GLY A 9 -13.02 -11.48 12.17
C GLY A 9 -12.76 -11.33 13.67
N LYS A 10 -13.49 -10.44 14.37
CA LYS A 10 -13.15 -10.02 15.74
C LYS A 10 -11.70 -9.53 15.87
N LEU A 11 -11.14 -9.05 14.76
CA LEU A 11 -9.78 -8.55 14.67
C LEU A 11 -9.75 -7.04 14.88
N ARG A 12 -8.72 -6.56 15.58
CA ARG A 12 -8.37 -5.14 15.62
C ARG A 12 -6.93 -4.98 15.13
N LEU A 13 -6.70 -3.98 14.28
CA LEU A 13 -5.33 -3.63 13.94
C LEU A 13 -4.63 -3.19 15.23
N ASP A 14 -3.63 -3.97 15.64
CA ASP A 14 -2.81 -3.66 16.79
C ASP A 14 -1.86 -2.53 16.40
N THR A 15 -2.21 -1.31 16.80
CA THR A 15 -1.44 -0.12 16.46
C THR A 15 -0.02 -0.15 17.01
N SER A 16 0.25 -0.97 18.04
CA SER A 16 1.61 -1.15 18.58
C SER A 16 2.55 -1.92 17.64
N ARG A 17 2.00 -2.59 16.63
CA ARG A 17 2.74 -3.35 15.61
C ARG A 17 2.86 -2.60 14.29
N LEU A 18 2.33 -1.38 14.20
CA LEU A 18 2.45 -0.54 13.02
C LEU A 18 3.74 0.26 13.09
N TYR A 19 4.48 0.30 11.99
CA TYR A 19 5.68 1.12 11.87
C TYR A 19 5.50 2.11 10.72
N ILE A 20 5.18 3.35 11.08
CA ILE A 20 4.92 4.42 10.12
C ILE A 20 6.20 5.25 9.94
N ARG A 21 6.59 5.46 8.68
CA ARG A 21 7.68 6.37 8.33
C ARG A 21 7.46 7.01 6.96
N ASN A 22 8.19 8.08 6.72
CA ASN A 22 8.35 8.60 5.37
C ASN A 22 9.37 7.77 4.59
N ALA A 23 9.13 7.65 3.28
CA ALA A 23 10.07 7.03 2.36
C ALA A 23 11.39 7.83 2.29
N MET A 24 11.30 9.15 2.39
CA MET A 24 12.42 10.10 2.41
C MET A 24 12.32 10.98 3.67
N LEU A 25 13.45 11.35 4.27
CA LEU A 25 13.55 12.24 5.42
C LEU A 25 13.53 13.72 5.04
N SER A 26 14.00 14.04 3.84
CA SER A 26 14.00 15.40 3.30
C SER A 26 13.76 15.36 1.80
N LEU A 27 13.40 16.51 1.22
CA LEU A 27 13.26 16.65 -0.23
C LEU A 27 14.59 16.47 -0.98
N ASP A 28 15.71 16.77 -0.30
CA ASP A 28 17.06 16.68 -0.85
C ASP A 28 17.70 15.30 -0.64
N GLU A 29 17.02 14.37 0.03
CA GLU A 29 17.57 13.03 0.25
C GLU A 29 17.71 12.29 -1.09
N GLN A 30 18.86 11.69 -1.31
CA GLN A 30 19.06 10.85 -2.48
C GLN A 30 18.20 9.58 -2.36
N THR A 31 17.47 9.25 -3.43
CA THR A 31 16.63 8.04 -3.52
C THR A 31 17.37 6.77 -3.11
N GLN A 32 18.66 6.67 -3.46
CA GLN A 32 19.51 5.52 -3.11
C GLN A 32 19.70 5.37 -1.60
N LEU A 33 19.92 6.47 -0.87
CA LEU A 33 20.05 6.45 0.58
C LEU A 33 18.74 6.02 1.25
N SER A 34 17.61 6.54 0.74
CA SER A 34 16.27 6.13 1.19
C SER A 34 16.02 4.63 0.96
N GLN A 35 16.40 4.13 -0.22
CA GLN A 35 16.30 2.72 -0.59
C GLN A 35 17.11 1.83 0.34
N GLU A 36 18.40 2.14 0.57
CA GLU A 36 19.28 1.33 1.42
C GLU A 36 18.77 1.25 2.86
N ARG A 37 18.26 2.36 3.39
CA ARG A 37 17.69 2.40 4.74
C ARG A 37 16.42 1.59 4.85
N LEU A 38 15.55 1.68 3.84
CA LEU A 38 14.33 0.86 3.80
C LEU A 38 14.69 -0.62 3.66
N LYS A 39 15.65 -0.97 2.80
CA LYS A 39 16.10 -2.34 2.60
C LYS A 39 16.55 -2.98 3.92
N LYS A 40 17.37 -2.29 4.72
CA LYS A 40 17.80 -2.77 6.05
C LYS A 40 16.62 -3.11 6.96
N LEU A 41 15.53 -2.33 6.91
CA LEU A 41 14.33 -2.59 7.72
C LEU A 41 13.53 -3.77 7.18
N LEU A 42 13.36 -3.85 5.85
CA LEU A 42 12.67 -4.97 5.21
C LEU A 42 13.37 -6.30 5.49
N ASP A 43 14.71 -6.31 5.40
CA ASP A 43 15.52 -7.49 5.66
C ASP A 43 15.46 -7.89 7.15
N LYS A 44 15.46 -6.91 8.07
CA LYS A 44 15.42 -7.14 9.53
C LYS A 44 14.06 -7.63 10.03
N TYR A 45 12.98 -6.95 9.64
CA TYR A 45 11.65 -7.17 10.22
C TYR A 45 10.75 -8.07 9.38
N ARG A 46 11.07 -8.26 8.09
CA ARG A 46 10.33 -9.14 7.16
C ARG A 46 8.79 -8.97 7.28
N PRO A 47 8.26 -7.74 7.16
CA PRO A 47 6.82 -7.52 7.32
C PRO A 47 6.03 -8.27 6.24
N SER A 48 4.86 -8.80 6.59
CA SER A 48 4.00 -9.48 5.61
C SER A 48 3.47 -8.52 4.55
N VAL A 49 3.21 -7.26 4.93
CA VAL A 49 2.69 -6.21 4.06
C VAL A 49 3.45 -4.91 4.30
N VAL A 50 3.68 -4.13 3.23
CA VAL A 50 4.18 -2.75 3.29
C VAL A 50 3.20 -1.88 2.52
N LEU A 51 2.53 -0.95 3.20
CA LEU A 51 1.65 0.01 2.54
C LEU A 51 2.44 1.26 2.15
N THR A 52 2.34 1.66 0.90
CA THR A 52 3.07 2.82 0.37
C THR A 52 2.09 3.89 -0.11
N PHE A 53 2.33 5.14 0.27
CA PHE A 53 1.44 6.25 -0.09
C PHE A 53 2.08 7.10 -1.18
N GLY A 54 1.59 6.93 -2.41
CA GLY A 54 2.05 7.66 -3.59
C GLY A 54 3.16 6.95 -4.37
N ALA A 55 3.40 7.47 -5.58
CA ALA A 55 4.32 6.88 -6.55
C ALA A 55 5.77 6.79 -6.05
N SER A 56 6.27 7.84 -5.40
CA SER A 56 7.66 7.88 -4.92
C SER A 56 7.92 6.84 -3.84
N ALA A 57 7.03 6.76 -2.84
CA ALA A 57 7.14 5.77 -1.77
C ALA A 57 7.05 4.34 -2.33
N PHE A 58 6.14 4.11 -3.28
CA PHE A 58 6.01 2.81 -3.93
C PHE A 58 7.29 2.41 -4.68
N MET A 59 7.83 3.30 -5.52
CA MET A 59 9.07 3.06 -6.27
C MET A 59 10.27 2.75 -5.35
N ILE A 60 10.43 3.53 -4.27
CA ILE A 60 11.51 3.30 -3.29
C ILE A 60 11.34 1.93 -2.63
N ALA A 61 10.11 1.54 -2.28
CA ALA A 61 9.83 0.24 -1.68
C ALA A 61 10.17 -0.92 -2.62
N LEU A 62 9.80 -0.82 -3.91
CA LEU A 62 10.14 -1.84 -4.91
C LEU A 62 11.66 -2.03 -5.04
N LEU A 63 12.38 -0.93 -5.18
CA LEU A 63 13.84 -0.99 -5.28
C LEU A 63 14.48 -1.53 -3.99
N ALA A 64 13.91 -1.22 -2.83
CA ALA A 64 14.39 -1.71 -1.53
C ALA A 64 14.12 -3.20 -1.32
N SER A 65 13.04 -3.75 -1.89
CA SER A 65 12.76 -5.19 -1.87
C SER A 65 13.55 -5.98 -2.92
N GLY A 66 14.29 -5.30 -3.80
CA GLY A 66 15.02 -5.92 -4.90
C GLY A 66 14.16 -6.17 -6.14
N GLU A 67 12.96 -5.61 -6.22
CA GLU A 67 12.14 -5.64 -7.43
C GLU A 67 12.60 -4.57 -8.43
N THR A 68 12.72 -4.95 -9.70
CA THR A 68 13.01 -4.01 -10.78
C THR A 68 11.69 -3.50 -11.38
N PRO A 69 11.34 -2.22 -11.21
CA PRO A 69 10.10 -1.66 -11.77
C PRO A 69 10.16 -1.65 -13.30
N GLN A 70 9.15 -2.21 -13.95
CA GLN A 70 9.07 -2.25 -15.42
C GLN A 70 8.80 -0.87 -16.04
N LYS A 71 8.21 0.04 -15.27
CA LYS A 71 7.85 1.40 -15.68
C LYS A 71 7.76 2.31 -14.46
N LEU A 72 7.81 3.62 -14.70
CA LEU A 72 7.58 4.62 -13.66
C LEU A 72 6.08 4.74 -13.37
N TYR A 73 5.66 4.41 -12.14
CA TYR A 73 4.25 4.44 -11.73
C TYR A 73 3.77 5.85 -11.36
N LYS A 74 3.92 6.81 -12.29
CA LYS A 74 3.71 8.25 -12.04
C LYS A 74 2.24 8.71 -12.02
N THR A 75 1.29 7.84 -12.35
CA THR A 75 -0.13 8.23 -12.46
C THR A 75 -1.00 7.46 -11.49
N THR A 76 -2.11 8.08 -11.09
CA THR A 76 -3.15 7.48 -10.26
C THR A 76 -3.66 6.16 -10.86
N LYS A 77 -3.87 6.12 -12.18
CA LYS A 77 -4.30 4.92 -12.91
C LYS A 77 -3.29 3.77 -12.77
N LEU A 78 -2.01 4.05 -12.98
CA LEU A 78 -0.95 3.06 -12.86
C LEU A 78 -0.80 2.54 -11.42
N LEU A 79 -0.95 3.40 -10.42
CA LEU A 79 -0.97 2.97 -9.02
C LEU A 79 -2.20 2.11 -8.70
N GLY A 80 -3.36 2.43 -9.25
CA GLY A 80 -4.55 1.60 -9.14
C GLY A 80 -4.38 0.22 -9.77
N GLU A 81 -3.75 0.15 -10.95
CA GLU A 81 -3.40 -1.12 -11.61
C GLU A 81 -2.45 -1.97 -10.75
N GLN A 82 -1.43 -1.35 -10.16
CA GLN A 82 -0.52 -2.04 -9.24
C GLN A 82 -1.21 -2.50 -7.97
N PHE A 83 -2.07 -1.67 -7.37
CA PHE A 83 -2.86 -2.04 -6.21
C PHE A 83 -3.66 -3.32 -6.48
N ARG A 84 -4.46 -3.33 -7.56
CA ARG A 84 -5.28 -4.50 -7.93
C ARG A 84 -4.43 -5.74 -8.18
N SER A 85 -3.41 -5.62 -9.04
CA SER A 85 -2.53 -6.75 -9.36
C SER A 85 -1.84 -7.32 -8.13
N ARG A 86 -1.49 -6.49 -7.14
CA ARG A 86 -0.76 -6.95 -5.95
C ARG A 86 -1.66 -7.51 -4.87
N ILE A 87 -2.90 -7.03 -4.76
CA ILE A 87 -3.93 -7.66 -3.93
C ILE A 87 -4.22 -9.08 -4.44
N GLU A 88 -4.38 -9.26 -5.75
CA GLU A 88 -4.67 -10.57 -6.35
C GLU A 88 -3.51 -11.56 -6.25
N LYS A 89 -2.28 -11.05 -6.40
CA LYS A 89 -1.05 -11.87 -6.37
C LYS A 89 -0.38 -11.92 -4.99
N TYR A 90 -1.14 -11.66 -3.93
CA TYR A 90 -0.61 -11.70 -2.58
C TYR A 90 0.05 -13.07 -2.29
N ASP A 91 1.27 -13.04 -1.77
CA ASP A 91 2.07 -14.22 -1.46
C ASP A 91 2.52 -14.18 -0.01
N GLU A 92 2.11 -15.17 0.78
CA GLU A 92 2.38 -15.18 2.21
C GLU A 92 3.83 -15.49 2.59
N HIS A 93 4.64 -15.95 1.63
CA HIS A 93 6.06 -16.24 1.79
C HIS A 93 6.95 -15.06 1.38
N LYS A 94 6.36 -13.92 0.99
CA LYS A 94 7.08 -12.72 0.54
C LYS A 94 6.59 -11.48 1.28
N ILE A 95 7.39 -10.41 1.17
CA ILE A 95 6.98 -9.07 1.59
C ILE A 95 6.06 -8.49 0.50
N ASN A 96 4.80 -8.22 0.85
CA ASN A 96 3.82 -7.70 -0.11
C ASN A 96 3.77 -6.17 -0.06
N ILE A 97 4.38 -5.50 -1.03
CA ILE A 97 4.32 -4.04 -1.15
C ILE A 97 3.03 -3.64 -1.85
N ILE A 98 2.16 -2.85 -1.22
CA ILE A 98 0.88 -2.42 -1.78
C ILE A 98 0.89 -0.90 -1.98
N SER A 99 0.52 -0.46 -3.19
CA SER A 99 0.47 0.96 -3.55
C SER A 99 -0.87 1.60 -3.22
N LEU A 100 -0.84 2.71 -2.49
CA LEU A 100 -1.98 3.55 -2.12
C LEU A 100 -1.80 4.96 -2.67
N LEU A 101 -2.89 5.72 -2.73
CA LEU A 101 -2.81 7.14 -3.09
C LEU A 101 -2.24 7.98 -1.94
N HIS A 102 -1.36 8.92 -2.30
CA HIS A 102 -0.93 9.98 -1.37
C HIS A 102 -1.99 11.08 -1.33
N VAL A 103 -2.17 11.70 -0.15
CA VAL A 103 -3.13 12.78 0.13
C VAL A 103 -3.06 13.94 -0.87
N SER A 104 -1.93 14.14 -1.56
CA SER A 104 -1.75 15.21 -2.55
C SER A 104 -2.60 15.08 -3.82
N ILE A 105 -3.20 13.92 -4.13
CA ILE A 105 -4.18 13.79 -5.23
C ILE A 105 -5.54 14.42 -4.85
N ALA A 106 -5.78 14.67 -3.57
CA ALA A 106 -7.01 15.30 -3.08
C ALA A 106 -7.07 16.82 -3.28
N ARG A 107 -5.95 17.50 -3.57
CA ARG A 107 -5.87 18.98 -3.57
C ARG A 107 -6.43 19.69 -4.82
N GLY A 108 -7.20 18.99 -5.67
CA GLY A 108 -7.86 19.60 -6.84
C GLY A 108 -8.42 18.61 -7.88
N LYS A 109 -8.02 17.33 -7.83
CA LYS A 109 -8.46 16.28 -8.74
C LYS A 109 -9.06 15.08 -8.01
N PHE A 110 -9.75 15.35 -6.91
CA PHE A 110 -10.23 14.32 -5.99
C PHE A 110 -11.11 13.25 -6.68
N LEU A 111 -12.14 13.68 -7.43
CA LEU A 111 -13.04 12.77 -8.15
C LEU A 111 -12.33 11.99 -9.27
N GLU A 112 -11.43 12.66 -10.00
CA GLU A 112 -10.61 12.00 -11.02
C GLU A 112 -9.68 10.97 -10.39
N GLY A 113 -9.07 11.28 -9.25
CA GLY A 113 -8.23 10.36 -8.49
C GLY A 113 -8.98 9.11 -8.03
N HIS A 114 -10.21 9.29 -7.55
CA HIS A 114 -11.09 8.18 -7.22
C HIS A 114 -11.36 7.29 -8.44
N ARG A 115 -11.85 7.87 -9.53
CA ARG A 115 -12.17 7.15 -10.77
C ARG A 115 -10.94 6.47 -11.36
N ASP A 116 -9.82 7.18 -11.48
CA ASP A 116 -8.63 6.68 -12.16
C ASP A 116 -7.96 5.57 -11.36
N PHE A 117 -7.91 5.70 -10.02
CA PHE A 117 -7.37 4.63 -9.17
C PHE A 117 -8.25 3.40 -9.18
N VAL A 118 -9.55 3.58 -8.96
CA VAL A 118 -10.49 2.46 -8.87
C VAL A 118 -10.67 1.79 -10.23
N GLY A 119 -10.62 2.57 -11.33
CA GLY A 119 -10.79 2.08 -12.69
C GLY A 119 -12.24 1.64 -12.96
N PRO A 120 -12.45 0.54 -13.71
CA PRO A 120 -13.79 0.02 -13.98
C PRO A 120 -14.41 -0.76 -12.80
N TYR A 121 -13.80 -0.73 -11.62
CA TYR A 121 -14.19 -1.51 -10.46
C TYR A 121 -14.90 -0.63 -9.40
N GLY A 122 -15.36 -1.22 -8.28
CA GLY A 122 -15.87 -0.48 -7.13
C GLY A 122 -17.31 0.03 -7.27
N SER A 123 -17.70 0.90 -6.34
CA SER A 123 -19.03 1.51 -6.24
C SER A 123 -19.27 2.58 -7.31
N MET A 124 -20.54 2.91 -7.58
CA MET A 124 -20.95 4.02 -8.45
C MET A 124 -21.66 5.09 -7.60
N PRO A 125 -21.10 6.32 -7.47
CA PRO A 125 -19.86 6.79 -8.09
C PRO A 125 -18.59 6.16 -7.48
N PRO A 126 -17.46 6.10 -8.23
CA PRO A 126 -16.21 5.51 -7.74
C PRO A 126 -15.74 6.11 -6.42
N ASN A 127 -15.50 5.24 -5.44
CA ASN A 127 -14.99 5.64 -4.13
C ASN A 127 -13.69 4.90 -3.79
N TYR A 128 -12.57 5.63 -3.80
CA TYR A 128 -11.26 5.11 -3.46
C TYR A 128 -11.20 4.49 -2.07
N PHE A 129 -11.72 5.20 -1.06
CA PHE A 129 -11.64 4.78 0.34
C PHE A 129 -12.45 3.51 0.59
N ASP A 130 -13.66 3.46 0.03
CA ASP A 130 -14.52 2.29 0.09
C ASP A 130 -13.86 1.08 -0.60
N TYR A 131 -13.39 1.28 -1.84
CA TYR A 131 -12.78 0.22 -2.63
C TYR A 131 -11.51 -0.35 -1.97
N VAL A 132 -10.56 0.52 -1.62
CA VAL A 132 -9.31 0.11 -0.97
C VAL A 132 -9.57 -0.47 0.41
N GLY A 133 -10.41 0.18 1.21
CA GLY A 133 -10.74 -0.27 2.55
C GLY A 133 -11.42 -1.64 2.56
N THR A 134 -12.24 -1.92 1.55
CA THR A 134 -12.86 -3.23 1.32
C THR A 134 -11.81 -4.27 0.92
N LYS A 135 -11.00 -4.00 -0.10
CA LYS A 135 -9.99 -4.96 -0.59
C LYS A 135 -8.92 -5.28 0.45
N LEU A 136 -8.47 -4.30 1.23
CA LEU A 136 -7.54 -4.54 2.33
C LEU A 136 -8.20 -5.32 3.47
N ALA A 137 -9.46 -5.02 3.81
CA ALA A 137 -10.16 -5.82 4.82
C ALA A 137 -10.30 -7.28 4.39
N ASP A 138 -10.68 -7.53 3.13
CA ASP A 138 -10.77 -8.87 2.55
C ASP A 138 -9.42 -9.60 2.64
N LEU A 139 -8.33 -8.92 2.25
CA LEU A 139 -6.99 -9.48 2.31
C LEU A 139 -6.59 -9.84 3.75
N LEU A 140 -6.82 -8.92 4.69
CA LEU A 140 -6.44 -9.10 6.09
C LEU A 140 -7.20 -10.27 6.73
N LEU A 141 -8.51 -10.35 6.48
CA LEU A 141 -9.35 -11.44 6.98
C LEU A 141 -8.96 -12.79 6.36
N ALA A 142 -8.67 -12.82 5.06
CA ALA A 142 -8.41 -14.07 4.35
C ALA A 142 -6.98 -14.61 4.54
N LYS A 143 -5.99 -13.74 4.74
CA LYS A 143 -4.56 -14.12 4.65
C LYS A 143 -3.72 -13.76 5.87
N LEU A 144 -4.21 -12.87 6.73
CA LEU A 144 -3.43 -12.30 7.83
C LEU A 144 -4.13 -12.40 9.18
N HIS A 145 -5.21 -13.17 9.29
CA HIS A 145 -6.00 -13.32 10.50
C HIS A 145 -5.14 -13.71 11.73
N ASP A 146 -4.22 -14.66 11.56
CA ASP A 146 -3.40 -15.20 12.64
C ASP A 146 -1.99 -14.60 12.72
N LYS A 147 -1.67 -13.64 11.83
CA LYS A 147 -0.32 -13.07 11.76
C LYS A 147 -0.23 -11.79 12.60
N PRO A 148 0.92 -11.52 13.25
CA PRO A 148 1.21 -10.18 13.76
C PRO A 148 1.20 -9.21 12.58
N ILE A 149 0.17 -8.39 12.48
CA ILE A 149 0.01 -7.45 11.38
C ILE A 149 1.02 -6.30 11.61
N TRP A 150 2.15 -6.36 10.90
CA TRP A 150 3.04 -5.22 10.73
C TRP A 150 2.62 -4.47 9.46
N ILE A 151 2.36 -3.17 9.59
CA ILE A 151 2.05 -2.24 8.50
C ILE A 151 3.10 -1.16 8.47
#